data_AF-A0A9D5IL73-F1
#
_entry.id   AF-A0A9D5IL73-F1
#
_cell.length_a   1.000
_cell.length_b   1.000
_cell.length_c   1.000
_cell.angle_alpha   90.00
_cell.angle_beta   90.00
_cell.angle_gamma   90.00
#
_symmetry.space_group_name_H-M   'P 1'
#
loop_
_entity.id
_entity.type
_entity.pdbx_description
1 polymer ?
#
loop_
_entity_poly.entity_id
_entity_poly.type
_entity_poly.pdbx_seq_one_letter_code
_entity_poly.pdbx_strand_id
1 'polypeptide(L)'
;MHGEFGKLSLPIVTANLDVRPHFFILIIIIGPRLFTPRLRPRYARCLPSSLKATVVGERWFYRSDEEWISIAEQLKNTPCPHCHARGTLNRHGVLYGFDNTNDSNSQQRTLRARRILCSKRRQSRPGCGRTFSIWLAHKIRRFSLSTRTLLTFLQHAVVGTIANACKAVNHPRSERTFQRIWKRFDHTQIRIRTALLGRGPPPESSAASARRPEATQVLDHLQASFPNTDCPSQSLRWAAKAAVEDA
;
A
#
# COMPACT_ATOMS: atom_id res chain seq x y z
N MET A 1 -2.80 40.12 53.68
CA MET A 1 -1.73 39.57 52.82
C MET A 1 -2.37 38.61 51.82
N HIS A 2 -2.77 39.13 50.66
CA HIS A 2 -3.28 38.32 49.55
C HIS A 2 -2.21 38.32 48.47
N GLY A 3 -1.61 37.16 48.21
CA GLY A 3 -0.63 36.97 47.14
C GLY A 3 -1.33 36.52 45.87
N GLU A 4 -1.38 37.40 44.88
CA GLU A 4 -1.76 37.07 43.51
C GLU A 4 -0.64 36.26 42.85
N PHE A 5 -0.89 34.99 42.54
CA PHE A 5 -0.03 34.19 41.67
C PHE A 5 -0.39 34.48 40.21
N GLY A 6 0.48 35.23 39.54
CA GLY A 6 0.40 35.51 38.11
C GLY A 6 0.42 34.22 37.28
N LYS A 7 -0.63 34.02 36.49
CA LYS A 7 -0.68 33.01 35.43
C LYS A 7 0.27 33.43 34.31
N LEU A 8 1.44 32.83 34.25
CA LEU A 8 2.30 32.86 33.06
C LEU A 8 1.71 31.94 31.99
N SER A 9 0.96 32.53 31.06
CA SER A 9 0.55 31.87 29.82
C SER A 9 1.76 31.75 28.90
N LEU A 10 2.36 30.56 28.83
CA LEU A 10 3.34 30.20 27.81
C LEU A 10 2.64 30.11 26.45
N PRO A 11 3.19 30.71 25.38
CA PRO A 11 2.65 30.52 24.04
C PRO A 11 2.91 29.08 23.60
N ILE A 12 1.82 28.33 23.36
CA ILE A 12 1.87 27.07 22.62
C ILE A 12 2.28 27.43 21.19
N VAL A 13 3.56 27.28 20.89
CA VAL A 13 4.07 27.33 19.52
C VAL A 13 3.54 26.10 18.80
N THR A 14 2.46 26.27 18.05
CA THR A 14 2.01 25.29 17.05
C THR A 14 3.02 25.28 15.90
N ALA A 15 4.06 24.47 16.04
CA ALA A 15 4.93 24.15 14.92
C ALA A 15 4.10 23.45 13.85
N ASN A 16 3.82 24.14 12.75
CA ASN A 16 3.34 23.54 11.50
C ASN A 16 4.44 22.64 10.95
N LEU A 17 4.50 21.43 11.49
CA LEU A 17 5.25 20.33 10.95
C LEU A 17 4.49 19.83 9.71
N ASP A 18 4.84 20.36 8.53
CA ASP A 18 4.53 19.77 7.21
C ASP A 18 5.28 18.44 7.06
N VAL A 19 4.86 17.46 7.87
CA VAL A 19 5.37 16.10 7.88
C VAL A 19 4.38 15.32 7.05
N ARG A 20 4.67 15.12 5.75
CA ARG A 20 3.88 14.27 4.85
C ARG A 20 4.09 12.78 5.16
N PRO A 21 3.16 12.03 5.79
CA PRO A 21 3.47 10.69 6.28
C PRO A 21 2.37 9.67 5.95
N HIS A 22 1.89 9.55 4.71
CA HIS A 22 0.76 8.64 4.48
C HIS A 22 1.00 7.44 3.54
N PHE A 23 2.14 7.34 2.87
CA PHE A 23 2.37 6.32 1.82
C PHE A 23 2.89 4.93 2.25
N PHE A 24 3.10 4.72 3.55
CA PHE A 24 4.26 3.92 3.94
C PHE A 24 4.00 2.42 4.16
N ILE A 25 2.92 1.98 4.82
CA ILE A 25 2.91 0.63 5.42
C ILE A 25 2.88 -0.51 4.38
N LEU A 26 2.13 -0.38 3.27
CA LEU A 26 2.12 -1.42 2.24
C LEU A 26 3.33 -1.32 1.29
N ILE A 27 3.86 -0.12 1.02
CA ILE A 27 5.14 0.03 0.31
C ILE A 27 6.28 -0.51 1.14
N ILE A 28 6.18 -0.46 2.46
CA ILE A 28 7.21 -0.94 3.35
C ILE A 28 7.17 -2.48 3.48
N ILE A 29 6.00 -3.10 3.59
CA ILE A 29 5.85 -4.57 3.51
C ILE A 29 6.10 -5.08 2.08
N ILE A 30 6.10 -4.22 1.05
CA ILE A 30 6.50 -4.62 -0.31
C ILE A 30 7.96 -4.22 -0.63
N GLY A 31 8.57 -3.30 0.09
CA GLY A 31 9.91 -2.76 -0.12
C GLY A 31 9.98 -1.69 -1.24
N PRO A 32 10.72 -0.57 -1.05
CA PRO A 32 10.81 0.52 -2.04
C PRO A 32 11.60 0.16 -3.32
N ARG A 33 12.48 -0.86 -3.28
CA ARG A 33 13.26 -1.34 -4.45
C ARG A 33 12.42 -1.85 -5.62
N LEU A 34 11.09 -1.81 -5.48
CA LEU A 34 10.14 -2.51 -6.33
C LEU A 34 9.24 -1.57 -7.13
N PHE A 35 9.36 -0.26 -6.93
CA PHE A 35 8.57 0.76 -7.61
C PHE A 35 9.37 1.72 -8.50
N THR A 36 10.70 1.75 -8.39
CA THR A 36 11.52 2.46 -9.37
C THR A 36 11.65 1.59 -10.62
N PRO A 37 11.09 1.97 -11.80
CA PRO A 37 11.53 1.36 -13.04
C PRO A 37 13.06 1.53 -13.09
N ARG A 38 13.81 0.44 -13.31
CA ARG A 38 15.23 0.56 -13.73
C ARG A 38 15.21 1.27 -15.08
N LEU A 39 15.22 2.60 -15.07
CA LEU A 39 15.47 3.39 -16.26
C LEU A 39 16.89 3.04 -16.68
N ARG A 40 17.04 2.44 -17.87
CA ARG A 40 18.37 2.22 -18.44
C ARG A 40 19.04 3.60 -18.62
N PRO A 41 20.35 3.74 -18.38
CA PRO A 41 21.05 5.03 -18.38
C PRO A 41 20.91 5.85 -19.67
N ARG A 42 20.57 5.20 -20.80
CA ARG A 42 20.51 5.85 -22.13
C ARG A 42 19.38 6.87 -22.32
N TYR A 43 18.41 6.98 -21.40
CA TYR A 43 17.34 8.00 -21.47
C TYR A 43 17.36 8.99 -20.29
N ALA A 44 18.34 8.92 -19.40
CA ALA A 44 18.38 9.72 -18.18
C ALA A 44 18.94 11.14 -18.37
N ARG A 45 19.40 11.51 -19.57
CA ARG A 45 20.11 12.77 -19.82
C ARG A 45 19.24 13.98 -20.18
N CYS A 46 17.93 13.84 -20.38
CA CYS A 46 17.08 14.96 -20.82
C CYS A 46 15.83 15.20 -19.95
N LEU A 47 15.74 14.62 -18.75
CA LEU A 47 14.61 14.88 -17.84
C LEU A 47 15.04 15.83 -16.72
N PRO A 48 14.38 17.00 -16.57
CA PRO A 48 14.66 17.92 -15.47
C PRO A 48 14.48 17.21 -14.14
N SER A 49 15.43 17.43 -13.23
CA SER A 49 15.54 16.78 -11.93
C SER A 49 14.30 16.96 -11.03
N SER A 50 13.51 18.01 -11.27
CA SER A 50 12.31 18.37 -10.49
C SER A 50 11.05 17.56 -10.81
N LEU A 51 11.04 16.75 -11.88
CA LEU A 51 9.91 15.87 -12.25
C LEU A 51 10.10 14.41 -11.84
N LYS A 52 11.18 14.11 -11.10
CA LYS A 52 11.48 12.75 -10.64
C LYS A 52 10.69 12.45 -9.36
N ALA A 53 9.55 11.79 -9.55
CA ALA A 53 8.95 10.80 -8.63
C ALA A 53 7.69 11.17 -7.81
N THR A 54 6.98 12.27 -8.05
CA THR A 54 5.89 12.64 -7.13
C THR A 54 4.51 12.00 -7.37
N VAL A 55 4.12 11.57 -8.59
CA VAL A 55 2.70 11.17 -8.82
C VAL A 55 2.54 9.95 -9.72
N VAL A 56 3.36 8.91 -9.51
CA VAL A 56 3.21 7.64 -10.25
C VAL A 56 2.91 6.47 -9.31
N GLY A 57 2.75 6.69 -8.00
CA GLY A 57 2.48 5.62 -7.04
C GLY A 57 1.02 5.16 -7.01
N GLU A 58 0.08 6.10 -7.05
CA GLU A 58 -1.31 5.85 -6.63
C GLU A 58 -2.27 5.44 -7.74
N ARG A 59 -2.02 5.84 -8.99
CA ARG A 59 -2.94 5.55 -10.12
C ARG A 59 -2.95 4.07 -10.56
N TRP A 60 -2.28 3.19 -9.83
CA TRP A 60 -2.16 1.77 -10.19
C TRP A 60 -2.99 0.85 -9.32
N PHE A 61 -3.99 1.36 -8.61
CA PHE A 61 -4.96 0.55 -7.89
C PHE A 61 -6.40 0.95 -8.20
N TYR A 62 -7.33 0.00 -8.08
CA TYR A 62 -8.78 0.23 -8.18
C TYR A 62 -9.55 -0.69 -7.21
N ARG A 63 -10.72 -0.27 -6.74
CA ARG A 63 -11.57 -0.93 -5.74
C ARG A 63 -12.61 -1.85 -6.37
N SER A 64 -13.28 -1.33 -7.38
CA SER A 64 -14.44 -1.94 -8.00
C SER A 64 -14.35 -1.85 -9.52
N ASP A 65 -15.20 -2.60 -10.21
CA ASP A 65 -15.20 -2.58 -11.67
C ASP A 65 -15.64 -1.21 -12.23
N GLU A 66 -16.45 -0.44 -11.50
CA GLU A 66 -16.83 0.93 -11.86
C GLU A 66 -15.63 1.88 -11.83
N GLU A 67 -14.80 1.82 -10.77
CA GLU A 67 -13.56 2.62 -10.70
C GLU A 67 -12.60 2.20 -11.84
N TRP A 68 -12.54 0.90 -12.15
CA TRP A 68 -11.78 0.44 -13.30
C TRP A 68 -12.31 0.98 -14.63
N ILE A 69 -13.63 1.01 -14.85
CA ILE A 69 -14.25 1.55 -16.07
C ILE A 69 -13.84 3.03 -16.23
N SER A 70 -13.96 3.82 -15.16
CA SER A 70 -13.53 5.23 -15.15
C SER A 70 -12.04 5.38 -15.51
N ILE A 71 -11.16 4.57 -14.91
CA ILE A 71 -9.73 4.57 -15.25
C ILE A 71 -9.54 4.18 -16.73
N ALA A 72 -10.27 3.17 -17.22
CA ALA A 72 -10.16 2.65 -18.58
C ALA A 72 -10.55 3.70 -19.62
N GLU A 73 -11.61 4.47 -19.38
CA GLU A 73 -12.05 5.60 -20.21
C GLU A 73 -10.99 6.70 -20.28
N GLN A 74 -10.34 6.99 -19.14
CA GLN A 74 -9.29 8.00 -19.06
C GLN A 74 -7.90 7.55 -19.54
N LEU A 75 -7.72 6.28 -19.94
CA LEU A 75 -6.41 5.76 -20.36
C LEU A 75 -5.81 6.55 -21.52
N LYS A 76 -6.63 7.04 -22.45
CA LYS A 76 -6.15 7.83 -23.60
C LYS A 76 -5.63 9.21 -23.19
N ASN A 77 -6.16 9.77 -22.12
CA ASN A 77 -5.74 11.07 -21.60
C ASN A 77 -4.57 10.95 -20.59
N THR A 78 -4.36 9.75 -20.06
CA THR A 78 -3.30 9.46 -19.08
C THR A 78 -1.93 9.29 -19.76
N PRO A 79 -0.87 9.98 -19.30
CA PRO A 79 0.48 9.79 -19.82
C PRO A 79 1.06 8.43 -19.41
N CYS A 80 1.83 7.80 -20.31
CA CYS A 80 2.52 6.56 -19.98
C CYS A 80 3.51 6.75 -18.80
N PRO A 81 3.54 5.87 -17.77
CA PRO A 81 4.50 5.98 -16.66
C PRO A 81 5.97 5.75 -17.05
N HIS A 82 6.23 5.34 -18.28
CA HIS A 82 7.58 5.02 -18.75
C HIS A 82 8.12 6.03 -19.75
N CYS A 83 7.29 6.54 -20.66
CA CYS A 83 7.71 7.47 -21.70
C CYS A 83 6.85 8.73 -21.77
N HIS A 84 5.88 8.89 -20.86
CA HIS A 84 4.97 10.04 -20.74
C HIS A 84 4.09 10.36 -21.97
N ALA A 85 4.17 9.57 -23.05
CA ALA A 85 3.30 9.70 -24.21
C ALA A 85 1.82 9.50 -23.86
N ARG A 86 0.96 10.45 -24.25
CA ARG A 86 -0.51 10.39 -24.13
C ARG A 86 -1.15 9.74 -25.37
N GLY A 87 -2.36 9.20 -25.24
CA GLY A 87 -3.10 8.53 -26.33
C GLY A 87 -2.59 7.13 -26.69
N THR A 88 -1.45 6.70 -26.14
CA THR A 88 -0.77 5.45 -26.50
C THR A 88 -1.17 4.26 -25.64
N LEU A 89 -1.80 4.49 -24.48
CA LEU A 89 -2.18 3.42 -23.55
C LEU A 89 -3.40 2.65 -24.06
N ASN A 90 -3.34 1.32 -23.96
CA ASN A 90 -4.40 0.41 -24.37
C ASN A 90 -4.55 -0.71 -23.33
N ARG A 91 -5.78 -1.21 -23.17
CA ARG A 91 -6.05 -2.44 -22.42
C ARG A 91 -5.34 -3.60 -23.12
N HIS A 92 -4.62 -4.43 -22.36
CA HIS A 92 -3.77 -5.50 -22.91
C HIS A 92 -4.07 -6.89 -22.33
N GLY A 93 -4.91 -6.98 -21.30
CA GLY A 93 -5.33 -8.24 -20.72
C GLY A 93 -5.51 -8.16 -19.20
N VAL A 94 -5.63 -9.31 -18.57
CA VAL A 94 -5.92 -9.45 -17.14
C VAL A 94 -4.92 -10.41 -16.48
N LEU A 95 -4.67 -10.20 -15.19
CA LEU A 95 -3.83 -11.06 -14.34
C LEU A 95 -4.73 -11.76 -13.34
N TYR A 96 -4.79 -13.08 -13.42
CA TYR A 96 -5.46 -13.93 -12.44
C TYR A 96 -4.47 -14.53 -11.44
N GLY A 97 -4.96 -14.92 -10.27
CA GLY A 97 -4.25 -15.80 -9.36
C GLY A 97 -5.20 -16.45 -8.37
N PHE A 98 -4.69 -17.43 -7.64
CA PHE A 98 -5.47 -18.15 -6.63
C PHE A 98 -5.61 -17.28 -5.38
N ASP A 99 -6.84 -17.19 -4.87
CA ASP A 99 -7.13 -16.65 -3.55
C ASP A 99 -7.98 -17.67 -2.81
N ASN A 100 -7.71 -17.84 -1.52
CA ASN A 100 -8.38 -18.82 -0.66
C ASN A 100 -9.50 -18.16 0.15
N THR A 101 -10.09 -17.10 -0.37
CA THR A 101 -11.13 -16.34 0.34
C THR A 101 -12.48 -17.04 0.41
N ASN A 102 -12.68 -18.13 -0.35
CA ASN A 102 -13.91 -18.92 -0.31
C ASN A 102 -13.64 -20.29 0.32
N ASP A 103 -14.44 -20.63 1.33
CA ASP A 103 -14.44 -21.92 2.04
C ASP A 103 -14.83 -23.11 1.14
N SER A 104 -15.27 -22.83 -0.08
CA SER A 104 -15.56 -23.84 -1.09
C SER A 104 -14.25 -24.29 -1.74
N ASN A 105 -13.89 -25.56 -1.56
CA ASN A 105 -12.71 -26.32 -2.02
C ASN A 105 -12.27 -26.15 -3.51
N SER A 106 -12.92 -25.28 -4.27
CA SER A 106 -12.55 -24.91 -5.63
C SER A 106 -11.41 -23.89 -5.62
N GLN A 107 -10.28 -24.24 -6.24
CA GLN A 107 -9.17 -23.34 -6.58
C GLN A 107 -9.62 -22.27 -7.60
N GLN A 108 -10.49 -21.34 -7.18
CA GLN A 108 -10.99 -20.32 -8.08
C GLN A 108 -9.89 -19.30 -8.41
N ARG A 109 -9.72 -19.07 -9.70
CA ARG A 109 -8.82 -18.03 -10.21
C ARG A 109 -9.51 -16.69 -10.02
N THR A 110 -9.02 -15.90 -9.07
CA THR A 110 -9.50 -14.54 -8.82
C THR A 110 -8.74 -13.53 -9.67
N LEU A 111 -9.43 -12.48 -10.12
CA LEU A 111 -8.78 -11.34 -10.76
C LEU A 111 -7.85 -10.66 -9.74
N ARG A 112 -6.67 -10.22 -10.20
CA ARG A 112 -5.67 -9.54 -9.35
C ARG A 112 -5.30 -8.17 -9.85
N ALA A 113 -5.20 -8.03 -11.16
CA ALA A 113 -4.79 -6.81 -11.82
C ALA A 113 -5.19 -6.83 -13.29
N ARG A 114 -5.20 -5.66 -13.92
CA ARG A 114 -5.46 -5.48 -15.34
C ARG A 114 -4.23 -4.88 -16.00
N ARG A 115 -3.81 -5.45 -17.13
CA ARG A 115 -2.59 -5.07 -17.86
C ARG A 115 -2.91 -3.94 -18.85
N ILE A 116 -2.06 -2.92 -18.85
CA ILE A 116 -2.08 -1.82 -19.79
C ILE A 116 -0.80 -1.86 -20.62
N LEU A 117 -0.91 -1.67 -21.93
CA LEU A 117 0.19 -1.58 -22.88
C LEU A 117 0.29 -0.15 -23.42
N CYS A 118 1.48 0.43 -23.38
CA CYS A 118 1.80 1.62 -24.16
C CYS A 118 2.17 1.21 -25.58
N SER A 119 1.25 1.33 -26.56
CA SER A 119 1.41 0.77 -27.90
C SER A 119 2.43 1.51 -28.76
N LYS A 120 3.33 0.76 -29.42
CA LYS A 120 4.29 1.28 -30.41
C LYS A 120 3.71 1.48 -31.81
N ARG A 121 2.46 1.04 -32.06
CA ARG A 121 1.94 0.85 -33.42
C ARG A 121 1.64 2.14 -34.18
N ARG A 122 1.50 3.29 -33.51
CA ARG A 122 1.13 4.55 -34.19
C ARG A 122 2.37 5.26 -34.70
N GLN A 123 2.43 5.49 -36.01
CA GLN A 123 3.51 6.23 -36.69
C GLN A 123 3.68 7.65 -36.14
N SER A 124 2.56 8.37 -35.91
CA SER A 124 2.57 9.78 -35.53
C SER A 124 2.93 10.05 -34.06
N ARG A 125 2.67 9.10 -33.16
CA ARG A 125 2.97 9.19 -31.72
C ARG A 125 3.28 7.80 -31.16
N PRO A 126 4.51 7.29 -31.35
CA PRO A 126 4.85 5.94 -30.90
C PRO A 126 4.93 5.90 -29.37
N GLY A 127 4.21 4.95 -28.76
CA GLY A 127 4.43 4.58 -27.37
C GLY A 127 5.73 3.79 -27.18
N CYS A 128 6.07 3.44 -25.94
CA CYS A 128 7.31 2.73 -25.63
C CYS A 128 7.22 1.20 -25.70
N GLY A 129 6.05 0.61 -25.92
CA GLY A 129 5.81 -0.84 -25.97
C GLY A 129 5.84 -1.54 -24.63
N ARG A 130 5.96 -0.81 -23.52
CA ARG A 130 6.01 -1.40 -22.18
C ARG A 130 4.61 -1.66 -21.66
N THR A 131 4.49 -2.72 -20.87
CA THR A 131 3.29 -3.04 -20.11
C THR A 131 3.47 -2.69 -18.65
N PHE A 132 2.39 -2.26 -18.02
CA PHE A 132 2.27 -2.15 -16.57
C PHE A 132 0.91 -2.71 -16.15
N SER A 133 0.65 -2.78 -14.84
CA SER A 133 -0.59 -3.35 -14.33
C SER A 133 -1.22 -2.46 -13.28
N ILE A 134 -2.55 -2.32 -13.37
CA ILE A 134 -3.39 -1.66 -12.36
C ILE A 134 -3.98 -2.77 -11.50
N TRP A 135 -3.71 -2.76 -10.21
CA TRP A 135 -4.02 -3.84 -9.27
C TRP A 135 -5.33 -3.60 -8.52
N LEU A 136 -6.03 -4.67 -8.15
CA LEU A 136 -7.11 -4.54 -7.18
C LEU A 136 -6.54 -4.06 -5.84
N ALA A 137 -7.24 -3.13 -5.20
CA ALA A 137 -6.78 -2.51 -3.97
C ALA A 137 -6.60 -3.52 -2.83
N HIS A 138 -7.50 -4.49 -2.74
CA HIS A 138 -7.42 -5.57 -1.74
C HIS A 138 -6.38 -6.65 -2.09
N LYS A 139 -5.64 -6.54 -3.21
CA LYS A 139 -4.58 -7.48 -3.57
C LYS A 139 -3.20 -6.90 -3.29
N ILE A 140 -2.31 -7.73 -2.77
CA ILE A 140 -0.92 -7.37 -2.47
C ILE A 140 -0.04 -7.77 -3.64
N ARG A 141 0.56 -6.76 -4.27
CA ARG A 141 1.49 -6.93 -5.39
C ARG A 141 2.67 -7.83 -4.97
N ARG A 142 3.08 -8.75 -5.86
CA ARG A 142 4.12 -9.81 -5.71
C ARG A 142 3.75 -11.00 -4.82
N PHE A 143 3.06 -10.80 -3.71
CA PHE A 143 2.72 -11.92 -2.82
C PHE A 143 1.52 -12.72 -3.30
N SER A 144 0.64 -12.11 -4.11
CA SER A 144 -0.59 -12.77 -4.56
C SER A 144 -1.53 -13.11 -3.41
N LEU A 145 -1.45 -12.35 -2.33
CA LEU A 145 -2.33 -12.48 -1.17
C LEU A 145 -3.35 -11.36 -1.21
N SER A 146 -4.52 -11.61 -0.64
CA SER A 146 -5.42 -10.52 -0.28
C SER A 146 -4.88 -9.78 0.95
N THR A 147 -5.32 -8.54 1.13
CA THR A 147 -5.08 -7.75 2.34
C THR A 147 -5.67 -8.40 3.58
N ARG A 148 -6.82 -9.07 3.45
CA ARG A 148 -7.47 -9.86 4.51
C ARG A 148 -6.60 -11.04 4.95
N THR A 149 -6.15 -11.86 3.99
CA THR A 149 -5.25 -13.00 4.24
C THR A 149 -3.97 -12.57 4.96
N LEU A 150 -3.37 -11.44 4.54
CA LEU A 150 -2.20 -10.89 5.23
C LEU A 150 -2.54 -10.46 6.66
N LEU A 151 -3.66 -9.75 6.85
CA LEU A 151 -4.05 -9.28 8.18
C LEU A 151 -4.30 -10.44 9.15
N THR A 152 -5.07 -11.44 8.72
CA THR A 152 -5.31 -12.67 9.48
C THR A 152 -3.99 -13.37 9.83
N PHE A 153 -3.08 -13.49 8.86
CA PHE A 153 -1.74 -14.03 9.13
C PHE A 153 -1.01 -13.26 10.22
N LEU A 154 -0.97 -11.93 10.14
CA LEU A 154 -0.26 -11.09 11.11
C LEU A 154 -0.89 -11.20 12.51
N GLN A 155 -2.23 -11.21 12.60
CA GLN A 155 -2.95 -11.37 13.87
C GLN A 155 -2.63 -12.70 14.55
N HIS A 156 -2.67 -13.82 13.82
CA HIS A 156 -2.27 -15.11 14.39
C HIS A 156 -0.77 -15.18 14.69
N ALA A 157 0.06 -14.52 13.88
CA ALA A 157 1.49 -14.51 14.10
C ALA A 157 1.86 -13.71 15.36
N VAL A 158 1.20 -12.61 15.71
CA VAL A 158 1.56 -11.87 16.94
C VAL A 158 1.22 -12.64 18.22
N VAL A 159 0.12 -13.41 18.21
CA VAL A 159 -0.29 -14.23 19.37
C VAL A 159 0.48 -15.56 19.44
N GLY A 160 0.80 -16.16 18.29
CA GLY A 160 1.31 -17.54 18.22
C GLY A 160 2.66 -17.72 17.51
N THR A 161 2.85 -18.92 16.95
CA THR A 161 3.98 -19.25 16.08
C THR A 161 3.65 -18.90 14.62
N ILE A 162 4.68 -18.67 13.81
CA ILE A 162 4.51 -18.45 12.36
C ILE A 162 3.85 -19.68 11.71
N ALA A 163 4.23 -20.88 12.13
CA ALA A 163 3.64 -22.13 11.64
C ALA A 163 2.13 -22.20 11.93
N ASN A 164 1.69 -21.85 13.15
CA ASN A 164 0.26 -21.82 13.50
C ASN A 164 -0.49 -20.74 12.70
N ALA A 165 0.13 -19.57 12.51
CA ALA A 165 -0.45 -18.53 11.67
C ALA A 165 -0.60 -18.96 10.20
N CYS A 166 0.37 -19.72 9.66
CA CYS A 166 0.27 -20.28 8.31
C CYS A 166 -0.89 -21.28 8.19
N LYS A 167 -1.07 -22.14 9.20
CA LYS A 167 -2.18 -23.09 9.27
C LYS A 167 -3.54 -22.39 9.36
N ALA A 168 -3.65 -21.37 10.22
CA ALA A 168 -4.88 -20.61 10.42
C ALA A 168 -5.36 -19.90 9.14
N VAL A 169 -4.42 -19.44 8.32
CA VAL A 169 -4.72 -18.74 7.07
C VAL A 169 -5.06 -19.71 5.93
N ASN A 170 -4.74 -21.00 6.07
CA ASN A 170 -5.02 -22.09 5.14
C ASN A 170 -4.83 -21.68 3.66
N HIS A 171 -3.62 -21.21 3.30
CA HIS A 171 -3.33 -20.67 1.97
C HIS A 171 -2.28 -21.52 1.23
N PRO A 172 -2.35 -21.72 -0.10
CA PRO A 172 -1.45 -22.59 -0.88
C PRO A 172 0.00 -22.10 -0.97
N ARG A 173 0.38 -21.08 -0.19
CA ARG A 173 1.74 -20.54 -0.19
C ARG A 173 2.56 -21.30 0.84
N SER A 174 3.81 -21.54 0.50
CA SER A 174 4.75 -22.17 1.43
C SER A 174 4.92 -21.33 2.69
N GLU A 175 5.16 -21.99 3.82
CA GLU A 175 5.50 -21.34 5.09
C GLU A 175 6.67 -20.37 4.95
N ARG A 176 7.67 -20.70 4.13
CA ARG A 176 8.80 -19.81 3.81
C ARG A 176 8.37 -18.46 3.23
N THR A 177 7.26 -18.41 2.49
CA THR A 177 6.70 -17.15 1.98
C THR A 177 6.18 -16.28 3.12
N PHE A 178 5.44 -16.89 4.04
CA PHE A 178 4.91 -16.22 5.23
C PHE A 178 6.00 -15.80 6.21
N GLN A 179 7.05 -16.60 6.41
CA GLN A 179 8.23 -16.21 7.18
C GLN A 179 8.92 -14.97 6.59
N ARG A 180 9.04 -14.88 5.25
CA ARG A 180 9.59 -13.68 4.58
C ARG A 180 8.68 -12.46 4.77
N ILE A 181 7.37 -12.64 4.74
CA ILE A 181 6.39 -11.58 5.02
C ILE A 181 6.54 -11.10 6.46
N TRP A 182 6.58 -12.03 7.41
CA TRP A 182 6.76 -11.74 8.84
C TRP A 182 8.05 -10.97 9.09
N LYS A 183 9.20 -11.48 8.63
CA LYS A 183 10.50 -10.81 8.78
C LYS A 183 10.47 -9.39 8.22
N ARG A 184 9.75 -9.19 7.11
CA ARG A 184 9.62 -7.86 6.54
C ARG A 184 8.72 -6.96 7.38
N PHE A 185 7.56 -7.44 7.83
CA PHE A 185 6.69 -6.70 8.73
C PHE A 185 7.47 -6.27 9.99
N ASP A 186 8.19 -7.22 10.59
CA ASP A 186 9.01 -7.03 11.78
C ASP A 186 10.05 -5.91 11.62
N HIS A 187 10.87 -5.97 10.57
CA HIS A 187 11.86 -4.92 10.26
C HIS A 187 11.25 -3.55 9.98
N THR A 188 9.94 -3.47 9.84
CA THR A 188 9.26 -2.28 9.35
C THR A 188 8.33 -1.64 10.35
N GLN A 189 8.13 -2.28 11.50
CA GLN A 189 7.26 -1.83 12.57
C GLN A 189 7.52 -0.37 12.95
N ILE A 190 8.80 0.05 13.11
CA ILE A 190 9.15 1.44 13.44
C ILE A 190 8.51 2.44 12.47
N ARG A 191 8.66 2.19 11.16
CA ARG A 191 8.12 3.09 10.13
C ARG A 191 6.59 3.07 10.09
N ILE A 192 5.99 1.92 10.38
CA ILE A 192 4.54 1.75 10.51
C ILE A 192 4.05 2.59 11.69
N ARG A 193 4.69 2.47 12.86
CA ARG A 193 4.38 3.27 14.06
C ARG A 193 4.47 4.76 13.79
N THR A 194 5.57 5.24 13.20
CA THR A 194 5.72 6.66 12.85
C THR A 194 4.59 7.15 11.94
N ALA A 195 4.19 6.36 10.95
CA ALA A 195 3.08 6.73 10.05
C ALA A 195 1.71 6.69 10.75
N LEU A 196 1.52 5.82 11.75
CA LEU A 196 0.28 5.75 12.53
C LEU A 196 0.19 6.89 13.55
N LEU A 197 1.32 7.31 14.15
CA LEU A 197 1.36 8.46 15.07
C LEU A 197 0.87 9.77 14.42
N GLY A 198 1.07 9.92 13.11
CA GLY A 198 0.49 11.05 12.36
C GLY A 198 -1.03 11.00 12.20
N ARG A 199 -1.70 9.91 12.59
CA ARG A 199 -3.16 9.75 12.55
C ARG A 199 -3.82 9.76 13.93
N GLY A 200 -3.06 9.48 14.98
CA GLY A 200 -3.56 9.47 16.34
C GLY A 200 -2.55 8.92 17.33
N PRO A 201 -2.81 9.09 18.63
CA PRO A 201 -2.03 8.42 19.66
C PRO A 201 -2.21 6.91 19.58
N PRO A 202 -1.18 6.12 19.95
CA PRO A 202 -1.33 4.66 20.04
C PRO A 202 -2.38 4.33 21.11
N PRO A 203 -3.26 3.33 20.88
CA PRO A 203 -4.21 2.90 21.88
C PRO A 203 -3.49 2.34 23.11
N GLU A 204 -4.13 2.44 24.27
CA GLU A 204 -3.69 1.75 25.48
C GLU A 204 -3.74 0.24 25.23
N SER A 205 -2.56 -0.36 25.01
CA SER A 205 -2.47 -1.76 24.61
C SER A 205 -2.67 -2.67 25.81
N SER A 206 -3.51 -3.70 25.70
CA SER A 206 -3.54 -4.82 26.67
C SER A 206 -2.37 -5.81 26.47
N ALA A 207 -1.37 -5.43 25.67
CA ALA A 207 -0.30 -6.28 25.14
C ALA A 207 0.67 -6.88 26.18
N ALA A 208 0.45 -6.67 27.48
CA ALA A 208 1.31 -7.15 28.55
C ALA A 208 1.51 -8.68 28.54
N SER A 209 0.57 -9.46 27.98
CA SER A 209 0.64 -10.92 27.90
C SER A 209 1.03 -11.49 26.52
N ALA A 210 1.22 -10.63 25.51
CA ALA A 210 1.48 -11.11 24.16
C ALA A 210 2.93 -11.59 23.99
N ARG A 211 3.13 -12.66 23.20
CA ARG A 211 4.47 -13.18 22.86
C ARG A 211 5.33 -12.13 22.14
N ARG A 212 4.70 -11.19 21.44
CA ARG A 212 5.34 -10.14 20.63
C ARG A 212 4.66 -8.78 20.86
N PRO A 213 4.88 -8.13 22.01
CA PRO A 213 4.09 -6.98 22.44
C PRO A 213 4.19 -5.79 21.48
N GLU A 214 5.37 -5.52 20.92
CA GLU A 214 5.57 -4.42 19.96
C GLU A 214 4.73 -4.60 18.68
N ALA A 215 4.70 -5.82 18.16
CA ALA A 215 3.97 -6.17 16.95
C ALA A 215 2.46 -6.12 17.18
N THR A 216 2.01 -6.58 18.36
CA THR A 216 0.61 -6.46 18.81
C THR A 216 0.21 -4.99 18.87
N GLN A 217 0.99 -4.13 19.53
CA GLN A 217 0.70 -2.70 19.62
C GLN A 217 0.58 -2.03 18.24
N VAL A 218 1.41 -2.45 17.27
CA VAL A 218 1.32 -1.95 15.89
C VAL A 218 0.02 -2.36 15.20
N LEU A 219 -0.42 -3.61 15.39
CA LEU A 219 -1.68 -4.09 14.82
C LEU A 219 -2.89 -3.44 15.50
N ASP A 220 -2.86 -3.28 16.82
CA ASP A 220 -3.92 -2.61 17.58
C ASP A 220 -4.04 -1.14 17.15
N HIS A 221 -2.92 -0.43 17.03
CA HIS A 221 -2.92 0.95 16.53
C HIS A 221 -3.42 1.04 15.08
N LEU A 222 -3.05 0.07 14.23
CA LEU A 222 -3.56 0.00 12.86
C LEU A 222 -5.08 -0.23 12.86
N GLN A 223 -5.62 -1.10 13.71
CA GLN A 223 -7.06 -1.35 13.79
C GLN A 223 -7.82 -0.13 14.34
N ALA A 224 -7.33 0.46 15.43
CA ALA A 224 -7.91 1.67 16.04
C ALA A 224 -7.92 2.87 15.08
N SER A 225 -6.92 2.97 14.20
CA SER A 225 -6.87 4.03 13.17
C SER A 225 -7.90 3.84 12.06
N PHE A 226 -8.49 2.65 11.90
CA PHE A 226 -9.43 2.32 10.82
C PHE A 226 -10.60 1.43 11.29
N PRO A 227 -11.44 1.91 12.23
CA PRO A 227 -12.44 1.08 12.91
C PRO A 227 -13.56 0.58 11.98
N ASN A 228 -13.93 1.37 10.96
CA ASN A 228 -15.10 1.10 10.12
C ASN A 228 -14.78 0.32 8.84
N THR A 229 -13.67 -0.41 8.81
CA THR A 229 -13.22 -1.05 7.58
C THR A 229 -12.97 -2.53 7.76
N ASP A 230 -13.58 -3.34 6.90
CA ASP A 230 -13.40 -4.80 6.86
C ASP A 230 -11.93 -5.21 6.70
N CYS A 231 -11.09 -4.28 6.22
CA CYS A 231 -9.65 -4.48 6.15
C CYS A 231 -8.86 -3.17 6.38
N PRO A 232 -8.37 -2.89 7.60
CA PRO A 232 -7.57 -1.71 7.94
C PRO A 232 -6.39 -1.44 7.01
N SER A 233 -5.76 -2.50 6.47
CA SER A 233 -4.64 -2.36 5.54
C SER A 233 -5.02 -1.82 4.15
N GLN A 234 -6.29 -1.98 3.74
CA GLN A 234 -6.82 -1.33 2.55
C GLN A 234 -7.09 0.15 2.83
N SER A 235 -7.69 0.46 3.98
CA SER A 235 -8.08 1.80 4.42
C SER A 235 -6.89 2.73 4.61
N LEU A 236 -5.82 2.20 5.20
CA LEU A 236 -4.58 2.91 5.32
C LEU A 236 -4.00 3.32 3.95
N ARG A 237 -4.13 2.46 2.94
CA ARG A 237 -3.70 2.80 1.57
C ARG A 237 -4.51 3.96 0.99
N TRP A 238 -5.77 4.11 1.40
CA TRP A 238 -6.65 5.17 0.90
C TRP A 238 -6.49 6.47 1.64
N ALA A 239 -6.30 6.41 2.95
CA ALA A 239 -5.92 7.58 3.73
C ALA A 239 -4.52 8.09 3.31
N ALA A 240 -3.71 7.28 2.62
CA ALA A 240 -2.53 7.74 1.89
C ALA A 240 -2.86 8.65 0.70
N LYS A 241 -3.84 8.20 -0.09
CA LYS A 241 -4.28 8.85 -1.31
C LYS A 241 -4.98 10.18 -1.04
N ALA A 242 -5.92 10.21 -0.10
CA ALA A 242 -6.67 11.42 0.23
C ALA A 242 -5.72 12.57 0.65
N ALA A 243 -4.73 12.27 1.50
CA ALA A 243 -3.78 13.27 1.96
C ALA A 243 -2.78 13.77 0.89
N VAL A 244 -2.73 13.14 -0.29
CA VAL A 244 -1.98 13.66 -1.45
C VAL A 244 -2.88 14.43 -2.42
N GLU A 245 -4.19 14.17 -2.41
CA GLU A 245 -5.16 14.94 -3.19
C GLU A 245 -5.51 16.29 -2.53
N ASP A 246 -5.41 16.38 -1.20
CA ASP A 246 -5.68 17.59 -0.40
C ASP A 246 -4.47 18.54 -0.23
N ALA A 247 -3.29 18.17 -0.77
CA ALA A 247 -2.02 18.90 -0.64
C ALA A 247 -1.48 19.41 -1.98
#